data_AF-A0AAU4UTW1-F1
#
_entry.id   AF-A0AAU4UTW1-F1
#
_cell.length_a   1.000
_cell.length_b   1.000
_cell.length_c   1.000
_cell.angle_alpha   90.00
_cell.angle_beta   90.00
_cell.angle_gamma   90.00
#
_symmetry.space_group_name_H-M   'P 1'
#
loop_
_entity.id
_entity.type
_entity.pdbx_description
1 polymer ?
#
loop_
_entity_poly.entity_id
_entity_poly.type
_entity_poly.pdbx_seq_one_letter_code
_entity_poly.pdbx_strand_id
1 'polypeptide(L)'
;MTDVDTTAFFGAVLKTIASTRNHGTDQGEFVSGVVEPTARIRTFEKEVGDRRLTSTEAGEVLGLLETTLRTKRTPDEEREYYLQYIEKVAGISRASLGVSGW
;
A
#
# COMPACT_ATOMS: atom_id res chain seq x y z
N MET A 1 21.44 5.09 1.46
CA MET A 1 20.22 4.95 0.65
C MET A 1 19.80 3.50 0.75
N THR A 2 18.70 3.21 1.43
CA THR A 2 18.08 1.89 1.39
C THR A 2 17.52 1.67 -0.01
N ASP A 3 17.94 0.58 -0.63
CA ASP A 3 17.49 0.18 -1.97
C ASP A 3 16.08 -0.38 -1.83
N VAL A 4 15.07 0.29 -2.39
CA VAL A 4 13.70 -0.23 -2.36
C VAL A 4 13.64 -1.40 -3.33
N ASP A 5 13.37 -2.60 -2.83
CA ASP A 5 13.07 -3.73 -3.70
C ASP A 5 11.66 -3.52 -4.28
N THR A 6 11.59 -2.98 -5.50
CA THR A 6 10.34 -2.69 -6.22
C THR A 6 9.41 -3.90 -6.27
N THR A 7 9.95 -5.09 -6.56
CA THR A 7 9.16 -6.32 -6.70
C THR A 7 8.61 -6.76 -5.35
N ALA A 8 9.47 -6.77 -4.32
CA ALA A 8 9.06 -7.11 -2.97
C ALA A 8 8.05 -6.11 -2.40
N PHE A 9 8.18 -4.83 -2.73
CA PHE A 9 7.26 -3.77 -2.32
C PHE A 9 5.85 -3.96 -2.89
N PHE A 10 5.70 -4.02 -4.22
CA PHE A 10 4.38 -4.23 -4.83
C PHE A 10 3.78 -5.58 -4.41
N GLY A 11 4.61 -6.63 -4.36
CA GLY A 11 4.18 -7.95 -3.87
C GLY A 11 3.64 -7.89 -2.44
N ALA A 12 4.31 -7.19 -1.53
CA ALA A 12 3.85 -7.02 -0.15
C ALA A 12 2.55 -6.20 -0.07
N VAL A 13 2.46 -5.07 -0.79
CA VAL A 13 1.26 -4.21 -0.82
C VAL A 13 0.04 -4.98 -1.32
N LEU A 14 0.15 -5.65 -2.46
CA LEU A 14 -0.97 -6.37 -3.07
C LEU A 14 -1.38 -7.59 -2.25
N LYS A 15 -0.40 -8.28 -1.63
CA LYS A 15 -0.67 -9.37 -0.70
C LYS A 15 -1.42 -8.88 0.54
N THR A 16 -1.04 -7.74 1.10
CA THR A 16 -1.75 -7.10 2.21
C THR A 16 -3.20 -6.84 1.82
N ILE A 17 -3.45 -6.15 0.70
CA ILE A 17 -4.81 -5.88 0.21
C ILE A 17 -5.63 -7.15 0.08
N ALA A 18 -5.08 -8.22 -0.51
CA ALA A 18 -5.78 -9.47 -0.70
C ALA A 18 -6.06 -10.23 0.62
N SER A 19 -5.17 -10.09 1.61
CA SER A 19 -5.25 -10.78 2.89
C SER A 19 -6.15 -10.08 3.90
N THR A 20 -6.35 -8.76 3.74
CA THR A 20 -7.21 -7.98 4.63
C THR A 20 -8.69 -8.15 4.29
N ARG A 21 -9.48 -8.55 5.28
CA ARG A 21 -10.92 -8.70 5.13
C ARG A 21 -11.61 -7.35 4.95
N ASN A 22 -12.62 -7.29 4.08
CA ASN A 22 -13.52 -6.13 4.01
C ASN A 22 -14.63 -6.27 5.07
N HIS A 23 -14.74 -5.27 5.95
CA HIS A 23 -15.82 -5.17 6.94
C HIS A 23 -16.87 -4.11 6.59
N GLY A 24 -16.69 -3.37 5.48
CA GLY A 24 -17.69 -2.47 4.94
C GLY A 24 -18.78 -3.22 4.17
N THR A 25 -20.01 -2.71 4.24
CA THR A 25 -21.18 -3.26 3.52
C THR A 25 -21.65 -2.37 2.36
N ASP A 26 -21.08 -1.18 2.22
CA ASP A 26 -21.42 -0.25 1.13
C ASP A 26 -20.64 -0.60 -0.13
N GLN A 27 -21.37 -0.91 -1.20
CA GLN A 27 -20.78 -1.32 -2.47
C GLN A 27 -20.10 -0.16 -3.20
N GLY A 28 -20.64 1.06 -3.09
CA GLY A 28 -20.05 2.24 -3.73
C GLY A 28 -18.73 2.63 -3.05
N GLU A 29 -18.71 2.61 -1.73
CA GLU A 29 -17.51 2.80 -0.90
C GLU A 29 -16.45 1.74 -1.22
N PHE A 30 -16.86 0.48 -1.38
CA PHE A 30 -15.93 -0.59 -1.76
C PHE A 30 -15.32 -0.37 -3.14
N VAL A 31 -16.08 0.08 -4.13
CA VAL A 31 -15.55 0.34 -5.48
C VAL A 31 -14.55 1.48 -5.45
N SER A 32 -14.92 2.64 -4.90
CA SER A 32 -14.06 3.83 -4.90
C SER A 32 -12.88 3.74 -3.93
N GLY A 33 -13.04 3.02 -2.81
CA GLY A 33 -12.03 2.94 -1.76
C GLY A 33 -11.16 1.67 -1.80
N VAL A 34 -11.56 0.61 -2.53
CA VAL A 34 -10.77 -0.63 -2.64
C VAL A 34 -10.44 -0.96 -4.09
N VAL A 35 -11.45 -1.06 -4.97
CA VAL A 35 -11.24 -1.54 -6.34
C VAL A 35 -10.42 -0.54 -7.15
N GLU A 36 -10.80 0.73 -7.14
CA GLU A 36 -10.10 1.79 -7.88
C GLU A 36 -8.66 2.00 -7.39
N PRO A 37 -8.38 2.13 -6.07
CA PRO A 37 -7.00 2.23 -5.57
C PRO A 37 -6.16 1.00 -5.91
N THR A 38 -6.72 -0.21 -5.78
CA THR A 38 -6.00 -1.45 -6.14
C THR A 38 -5.66 -1.48 -7.63
N ALA A 39 -6.60 -1.06 -8.48
CA ALA A 39 -6.35 -0.95 -9.92
C ALA A 39 -5.26 0.08 -10.22
N ARG A 40 -5.25 1.22 -9.52
CA ARG A 40 -4.20 2.24 -9.68
C ARG A 40 -2.84 1.71 -9.26
N ILE A 41 -2.73 0.98 -8.14
CA ILE A 41 -1.49 0.32 -7.70
C ILE A 41 -0.98 -0.65 -8.78
N ARG A 42 -1.88 -1.45 -9.37
CA ARG A 42 -1.52 -2.38 -10.47
C ARG A 42 -1.06 -1.67 -11.74
N THR A 43 -1.67 -0.55 -12.08
CA THR A 43 -1.23 0.28 -13.22
C THR A 43 0.15 0.86 -12.92
N PHE A 44 0.37 1.33 -11.71
CA PHE A 44 1.65 1.88 -11.28
C PHE A 44 2.77 0.84 -11.29
N GLU A 45 2.51 -0.38 -10.80
CA GLU A 45 3.40 -1.54 -10.91
C GLU A 45 3.87 -1.78 -12.37
N LYS A 46 2.95 -1.68 -13.33
CA LYS A 46 3.25 -1.84 -14.76
C LYS A 46 4.02 -0.66 -15.35
N GLU A 47 3.66 0.58 -14.97
CA GLU A 47 4.35 1.81 -15.40
C GLU A 47 5.79 1.87 -14.86
N VAL A 48 6.01 1.32 -13.67
CA VAL A 48 7.33 1.18 -13.07
C VAL A 48 8.13 0.09 -13.78
N GLY A 49 7.54 -1.09 -13.99
CA GLY A 49 8.23 -2.24 -14.56
C GLY A 49 9.45 -2.63 -13.69
N ASP A 50 10.61 -2.83 -14.31
CA ASP A 50 11.83 -3.25 -13.61
C ASP A 50 12.62 -2.08 -13.00
N ARG A 51 12.14 -0.83 -13.14
CA ARG A 51 12.84 0.32 -12.59
C ARG A 51 12.70 0.38 -11.07
N ARG A 52 13.63 1.09 -10.45
CA ARG A 52 13.56 1.39 -9.01
C ARG A 52 12.46 2.40 -8.72
N LEU A 53 11.70 2.16 -7.67
CA LEU A 53 10.79 3.14 -7.10
C LEU A 53 11.58 4.28 -6.47
N THR A 54 11.13 5.50 -6.72
CA THR A 54 11.53 6.67 -5.93
C THR A 54 10.73 6.71 -4.62
N SER A 55 11.24 7.45 -3.63
CA SER A 55 10.54 7.63 -2.36
C SER A 55 9.14 8.23 -2.52
N THR A 56 8.96 9.17 -3.45
CA THR A 56 7.66 9.78 -3.74
C THR A 56 6.67 8.75 -4.25
N GLU A 57 7.09 7.92 -5.20
CA GLU A 57 6.26 6.89 -5.80
C GLU A 57 5.88 5.79 -4.80
N ALA A 58 6.81 5.39 -3.92
CA ALA A 58 6.50 4.50 -2.82
C ALA A 58 5.47 5.12 -1.85
N GLY A 59 5.60 6.42 -1.56
CA GLY A 59 4.64 7.18 -0.76
C GLY A 59 3.24 7.21 -1.37
N GLU A 60 3.13 7.43 -2.68
CA GLU A 60 1.85 7.41 -3.40
C GLU A 60 1.15 6.04 -3.30
N VAL A 61 1.90 4.95 -3.49
CA VAL A 61 1.36 3.59 -3.35
C VAL A 61 0.91 3.31 -1.93
N LEU A 62 1.67 3.76 -0.92
CA LEU A 62 1.27 3.61 0.48
C LEU A 62 0.01 4.41 0.83
N GLY A 63 -0.20 5.59 0.24
CA GLY A 63 -1.45 6.34 0.40
C GLY A 63 -2.67 5.65 -0.21
N LEU A 64 -2.50 4.99 -1.37
CA LEU A 64 -3.54 4.15 -1.98
C LEU A 64 -3.86 2.92 -1.13
N LEU A 65 -2.82 2.29 -0.55
CA LEU A 65 -2.98 1.19 0.40
C LEU A 65 -3.73 1.66 1.65
N GLU A 66 -3.39 2.82 2.20
CA GLU A 66 -4.06 3.37 3.37
C GLU A 66 -5.55 3.57 3.13
N THR A 67 -5.89 4.18 2.00
CA THR A 67 -7.28 4.37 1.56
C THR A 67 -8.01 3.02 1.55
N THR A 68 -7.37 1.99 0.96
CA THR A 68 -7.91 0.63 0.92
C THR A 68 -8.16 0.04 2.31
N LEU A 69 -7.19 0.15 3.22
CA LEU A 69 -7.31 -0.40 4.57
C LEU A 69 -8.36 0.34 5.41
N ARG A 70 -8.46 1.67 5.27
CA ARG A 70 -9.49 2.49 5.93
C ARG A 70 -10.89 2.14 5.43
N THR A 71 -11.09 2.04 4.12
CA THR A 71 -12.37 1.63 3.53
C THR A 71 -12.77 0.22 3.95
N LYS A 72 -11.82 -0.71 4.07
CA LYS A 72 -12.07 -2.06 4.61
C LYS A 72 -12.41 -2.07 6.10
N ARG A 73 -12.30 -0.93 6.78
CA ARG A 73 -12.44 -0.75 8.24
C ARG A 73 -11.45 -1.63 9.02
N THR A 74 -10.23 -1.70 8.51
CA THR A 74 -9.15 -2.47 9.13
C THR A 74 -8.77 -1.81 10.46
N PRO A 75 -8.74 -2.55 11.58
CA PRO A 75 -8.32 -2.02 12.87
C PRO A 75 -6.92 -1.41 12.84
N ASP A 76 -6.70 -0.36 13.63
CA ASP A 76 -5.44 0.40 13.64
C ASP A 76 -4.21 -0.48 13.88
N GLU A 77 -4.30 -1.41 14.84
CA GLU A 77 -3.23 -2.36 15.17
C GLU A 77 -2.89 -3.27 13.98
N GLU A 78 -3.90 -3.74 13.26
CA GLU A 78 -3.72 -4.59 12.08
C GLU A 78 -3.14 -3.78 10.91
N ARG A 79 -3.57 -2.52 10.72
CA ARG A 79 -2.98 -1.63 9.71
C ARG A 79 -1.50 -1.41 9.98
N GLU A 80 -1.13 -1.09 11.22
CA GLU A 80 0.26 -0.85 11.59
C GLU A 80 1.12 -2.11 11.41
N TYR A 81 0.58 -3.29 11.77
CA TYR A 81 1.25 -4.57 11.49
C TYR A 81 1.57 -4.74 10.01
N TYR A 82 0.63 -4.48 9.10
CA TYR A 82 0.87 -4.60 7.67
C TYR A 82 1.88 -3.58 7.14
N LEU A 83 1.84 -2.35 7.65
CA LEU A 83 2.79 -1.32 7.25
C LEU A 83 4.21 -1.67 7.68
N GLN A 84 4.40 -2.15 8.92
CA GLN A 84 5.69 -2.66 9.40
C GLN A 84 6.19 -3.87 8.59
N TYR A 85 5.27 -4.76 8.20
CA TYR A 85 5.59 -5.88 7.32
C TYR A 85 6.12 -5.40 5.96
N ILE A 86 5.46 -4.41 5.33
CA ILE A 86 5.88 -3.85 4.06
C ILE A 86 7.24 -3.14 4.20
N GLU A 87 7.44 -2.35 5.26
CA GLU A 87 8.74 -1.71 5.57
C GLU A 87 9.86 -2.74 5.63
N LYS A 88 9.65 -3.82 6.37
CA LYS A 88 10.65 -4.89 6.55
C LYS A 88 10.95 -5.62 5.25
N VAL A 89 9.93 -5.96 4.46
CA VAL A 89 10.10 -6.76 3.23
C VAL A 89 10.68 -5.93 2.09
N ALA A 90 10.25 -4.67 1.96
CA ALA A 90 10.70 -3.79 0.88
C ALA A 90 12.00 -3.02 1.21
N GLY A 91 12.49 -3.12 2.44
CA GLY A 91 13.66 -2.37 2.90
C GLY A 91 13.42 -0.87 3.00
N ILE A 92 12.18 -0.44 3.21
CA ILE A 92 11.81 0.99 3.26
C ILE A 92 11.54 1.46 4.68
N SER A 93 11.70 2.76 4.91
CA SER A 93 11.32 3.41 6.16
C SER A 93 10.29 4.50 5.86
N ARG A 94 9.05 4.39 6.34
CA ARG A 94 8.00 5.40 6.12
C ARG A 94 8.41 6.79 6.61
N ALA A 95 9.20 6.86 7.68
CA ALA A 95 9.76 8.11 8.21
C ALA A 95 10.65 8.84 7.17
N SER A 96 11.33 8.08 6.29
CA SER A 96 12.15 8.64 5.21
C SER A 96 11.36 9.04 3.96
N LEU A 97 10.10 8.64 3.87
CA LEU A 97 9.21 8.92 2.73
C LEU A 97 8.40 10.22 2.91
N GLY A 98 8.60 10.94 4.02
CA GLY A 98 7.87 12.18 4.30
C GLY A 98 6.39 11.98 4.64
N VAL A 99 5.93 10.74 4.81
CA VAL A 99 4.56 10.47 5.24
C VAL A 99 4.46 10.69 6.74
N SER A 100 4.23 11.96 7.11
CA SER A 100 4.15 12.41 8.49
C SER A 100 2.71 12.30 8.99
N GLY A 101 2.50 11.50 10.04
CA GLY A 101 1.22 11.36 10.73
C GLY A 101 0.37 10.21 10.18
N TRP A 102 0.34 9.11 10.93
CA TRP A 102 -0.58 7.99 10.75
C TRP A 102 -1.25 7.73 12.10
#